data_AF-A0A921F9I2-F1
#
_entry.id   AF-A0A921F9I2-F1
#
_cell.length_a   1.000
_cell.length_b   1.000
_cell.length_c   1.000
_cell.angle_alpha   90.00
_cell.angle_beta   90.00
_cell.angle_gamma   90.00
#
_symmetry.space_group_name_H-M   'P 1'
#
loop_
_entity.id
_entity.type
_entity.pdbx_description
1 polymer ?
#
loop_
_entity_poly.entity_id
_entity_poly.type
_entity_poly.pdbx_seq_one_letter_code
_entity_poly.pdbx_strand_id
1 'polypeptide(L)'
;MIKHYPNGVPFQEQSTADHKSSFHTAPAHDNIIYGNRGMSLEQEINLSNKYYLESGIAVIHKKPIPIQIVDVCYPKRSAAVIKEAYFKQASTTDYNGVYRGHYIDFEAKETRNRSSFPLN
;
A
#
# COMPACT_ATOMS: atom_id res chain seq x y z
N MET A 1 22.44 0.34 -19.80
CA MET A 1 22.90 0.77 -18.46
C MET A 1 21.91 0.21 -17.46
N ILE A 2 22.30 -0.83 -16.69
CA ILE A 2 21.36 -1.59 -15.84
C ILE A 2 21.22 -0.85 -14.50
N LYS A 3 20.03 -0.32 -14.20
CA LYS A 3 19.71 0.22 -12.88
C LYS A 3 19.42 -0.96 -11.94
N HIS A 4 20.30 -1.18 -10.97
CA HIS A 4 20.09 -2.18 -9.93
C HIS A 4 19.50 -1.48 -8.71
N TYR A 5 18.51 -2.12 -8.07
CA TYR A 5 18.07 -1.72 -6.74
C TYR A 5 18.94 -2.38 -5.66
N PRO A 6 19.08 -1.78 -4.47
CA PRO A 6 19.96 -2.26 -3.39
C PRO A 6 19.68 -3.68 -2.87
N ASN A 7 18.51 -4.25 -3.22
CA ASN A 7 18.07 -5.57 -2.76
C ASN A 7 18.55 -6.70 -3.69
N GLY A 8 19.40 -6.41 -4.68
CA GLY A 8 19.96 -7.41 -5.60
C GLY A 8 18.98 -7.94 -6.65
N VAL A 9 17.77 -7.39 -6.75
CA VAL A 9 16.81 -7.78 -7.78
C VAL A 9 17.10 -7.01 -9.08
N PRO A 10 17.32 -7.69 -10.22
CA PRO A 10 17.55 -7.02 -11.49
C PRO A 10 16.27 -6.36 -12.02
N PHE A 11 16.41 -5.17 -12.59
CA PHE A 11 15.33 -4.47 -13.29
C PHE A 11 14.94 -5.22 -14.57
N GLN A 12 13.71 -5.73 -14.66
CA GLN A 12 13.17 -6.34 -15.88
C GLN A 12 12.33 -5.33 -16.67
N GLU A 13 12.80 -4.97 -17.87
CA GLU A 13 11.98 -4.28 -18.88
C GLU A 13 11.06 -5.31 -19.57
N GLN A 14 9.75 -5.07 -19.54
CA GLN A 14 8.81 -5.86 -20.35
C GLN A 14 8.82 -5.34 -21.78
N SER A 15 9.56 -6.02 -22.66
CA SER A 15 9.56 -5.79 -24.10
C SER A 15 8.28 -6.34 -24.74
N THR A 16 7.53 -5.48 -25.41
CA THR A 16 6.41 -5.83 -26.29
C THR A 16 6.92 -6.42 -27.60
N ALA A 17 6.66 -7.70 -27.89
CA ALA A 17 6.23 -8.25 -29.20
C ALA A 17 6.36 -9.78 -29.30
N ASP A 18 5.28 -10.37 -29.81
CA ASP A 18 5.16 -11.60 -30.60
C ASP A 18 5.52 -12.98 -30.02
N HIS A 19 4.47 -13.71 -29.61
CA HIS A 19 4.37 -15.14 -29.88
C HIS A 19 2.97 -15.53 -30.35
N LYS A 20 2.90 -16.01 -31.59
CA LYS A 20 1.74 -16.65 -32.23
C LYS A 20 1.41 -17.96 -31.52
N SER A 21 0.15 -18.18 -31.16
CA SER A 21 -0.41 -19.52 -31.00
C SER A 21 -1.86 -19.61 -31.49
N SER A 22 -2.11 -20.71 -32.17
CA SER A 22 -3.25 -21.09 -32.99
C SER A 22 -4.53 -21.40 -32.18
N PHE A 23 -5.67 -20.94 -32.71
CA PHE A 23 -7.04 -21.52 -32.67
C PHE A 23 -7.77 -21.81 -31.32
N HIS A 24 -8.85 -21.04 -31.13
CA HIS A 24 -10.14 -21.20 -30.39
C HIS A 24 -10.12 -21.60 -28.89
N THR A 25 -10.83 -20.91 -27.98
CA THR A 25 -12.30 -20.97 -27.81
C THR A 25 -12.76 -19.90 -26.78
N ALA A 26 -13.87 -19.18 -27.09
CA ALA A 26 -14.69 -18.28 -26.23
C ALA A 26 -14.02 -17.10 -25.48
N PRO A 27 -14.65 -15.91 -25.44
CA PRO A 27 -14.12 -14.79 -24.65
C PRO A 27 -14.35 -15.10 -23.18
N ALA A 28 -13.28 -15.49 -22.48
CA ALA A 28 -13.27 -15.42 -21.02
C ALA A 28 -13.54 -13.96 -20.65
N HIS A 29 -14.59 -13.74 -19.88
CA HIS A 29 -14.83 -12.47 -19.22
C HIS A 29 -13.61 -12.23 -18.32
N ASP A 30 -12.67 -11.41 -18.77
CA ASP A 30 -11.56 -10.98 -17.94
C ASP A 30 -12.20 -10.39 -16.69
N ASN A 31 -12.08 -11.11 -15.57
CA ASN A 31 -12.33 -10.54 -14.27
C ASN A 31 -11.22 -9.50 -14.09
N ILE A 32 -11.47 -8.29 -14.59
CA ILE A 32 -10.62 -7.15 -14.34
C ILE A 32 -10.63 -6.97 -12.82
N ILE A 33 -9.56 -7.42 -12.17
CA ILE A 33 -9.34 -7.15 -10.75
C ILE A 33 -9.02 -5.66 -10.67
N TYR A 34 -10.05 -4.86 -10.38
CA TYR A 34 -9.94 -3.42 -10.17
C TYR A 34 -9.27 -3.08 -8.82
N GLY A 35 -9.09 -4.06 -7.93
CA GLY A 35 -8.41 -3.90 -6.65
C GLY A 35 -6.92 -3.62 -6.86
N ASN A 36 -6.39 -2.58 -6.22
CA ASN A 36 -4.98 -2.16 -6.19
C ASN A 36 -4.50 -1.19 -7.29
N ARG A 37 -5.37 -0.73 -8.19
CA ARG A 37 -4.99 0.36 -9.12
C ARG A 37 -4.88 1.69 -8.36
N GLY A 38 -3.71 1.97 -7.80
CA GLY A 38 -3.38 3.22 -7.09
C GLY A 38 -2.89 3.04 -5.64
N MET A 39 -2.38 1.85 -5.29
CA MET A 39 -1.78 1.57 -3.97
C MET A 39 -0.27 1.29 -4.05
N SER A 40 0.37 1.60 -5.19
CA SER A 40 1.82 1.39 -5.36
C SER A 40 2.62 2.22 -4.37
N LEU A 41 2.30 3.52 -4.23
CA LEU A 41 3.07 4.40 -3.34
C LEU A 41 3.00 3.95 -1.88
N GLU A 42 1.83 3.56 -1.39
CA GLU A 42 1.67 3.04 -0.03
C GLU A 42 2.49 1.77 0.19
N GLN A 43 2.45 0.84 -0.75
CA GLN A 43 3.23 -0.41 -0.65
C GLN A 43 4.73 -0.14 -0.65
N GLU A 44 5.20 0.75 -1.51
CA GLU A 44 6.60 1.17 -1.59
C GLU A 44 7.08 1.85 -0.30
N ILE A 45 6.25 2.74 0.29
CA ILE A 45 6.54 3.39 1.57
C ILE A 45 6.58 2.35 2.69
N ASN A 46 5.62 1.43 2.75
CA ASN A 46 5.60 0.39 3.77
C ASN A 46 6.82 -0.54 3.68
N LEU A 47 7.24 -0.90 2.46
CA LEU A 47 8.45 -1.68 2.23
C LEU A 47 9.71 -0.91 2.68
N SER A 48 9.78 0.39 2.37
CA SER A 48 10.88 1.26 2.76
C SER A 48 10.96 1.44 4.28
N ASN A 49 9.81 1.66 4.94
CA ASN A 49 9.72 1.77 6.40
C ASN A 49 10.16 0.48 7.10
N LYS A 50 9.77 -0.68 6.54
CA LYS A 50 10.23 -1.99 7.03
C LYS A 50 11.74 -2.11 6.89
N TYR A 51 12.31 -1.72 5.76
CA TYR A 51 13.76 -1.69 5.57
C TYR A 51 14.48 -0.77 6.58
N TYR A 52 13.94 0.42 6.84
CA TYR A 52 14.50 1.33 7.85
C TYR A 52 14.46 0.75 9.26
N LEU A 53 13.40 0.03 9.60
CA LEU A 53 13.25 -0.64 10.89
C LEU A 53 14.25 -1.79 11.03
N GLU A 54 14.32 -2.68 10.03
CA GLU A 54 15.20 -3.85 10.03
C GLU A 54 16.69 -3.45 10.02
N SER A 55 17.02 -2.35 9.35
CA SER A 55 18.38 -1.81 9.29
C SER A 55 18.74 -0.93 10.50
N GLY A 56 17.80 -0.70 11.44
CA GLY A 56 18.03 0.16 12.60
C GLY A 56 18.25 1.64 12.29
N ILE A 57 17.75 2.13 11.15
CA ILE A 57 17.94 3.50 10.67
C ILE A 57 16.88 4.44 11.26
N ALA A 58 15.61 4.05 11.19
CA ALA A 58 14.46 4.81 11.66
C ALA A 58 13.31 3.89 12.04
N VAL A 59 12.43 4.33 12.94
CA VAL A 59 11.21 3.62 13.33
C VAL A 59 10.02 4.45 12.86
N ILE A 60 9.42 4.07 11.73
CA ILE A 60 8.32 4.79 11.09
C ILE A 60 7.21 3.80 10.76
N HIS A 61 5.96 4.15 11.06
CA HIS A 61 4.80 3.30 10.82
C HIS A 61 3.64 4.09 10.23
N LYS A 62 2.77 3.38 9.51
CA LYS A 62 1.47 3.89 9.08
C LYS A 62 0.48 3.82 10.25
N LYS A 63 -0.30 4.86 10.45
CA LYS A 63 -1.44 4.85 11.39
C LYS A 63 -2.57 3.99 10.81
N PRO A 64 -3.22 3.15 11.63
CA PRO A 64 -4.37 2.38 11.18
C PRO A 64 -5.55 3.30 10.88
N ILE A 65 -6.45 2.84 10.01
CA ILE A 65 -7.66 3.59 9.66
C ILE A 65 -8.49 3.80 10.93
N PRO A 66 -8.85 5.05 11.27
CA PRO A 66 -9.60 5.32 12.49
C PRO A 66 -11.03 4.80 12.35
N ILE A 67 -11.40 3.86 13.22
CA ILE A 67 -12.75 3.30 13.31
C ILE A 67 -13.31 3.49 14.72
N GLN A 68 -14.62 3.73 14.80
CA GLN A 68 -15.40 3.68 16.03
C GLN A 68 -16.04 2.31 16.15
N ILE A 69 -15.62 1.53 17.13
CA ILE A 69 -16.26 0.24 17.43
C ILE A 69 -17.51 0.51 18.27
N VAL A 70 -18.65 -0.06 17.86
CA VAL A 70 -19.94 0.09 18.55
C VAL A 70 -20.38 -1.21 19.20
N ASP A 71 -20.28 -2.34 18.49
CA ASP A 71 -20.63 -3.65 19.03
C ASP A 71 -19.53 -4.69 18.77
N VAL A 72 -19.24 -5.50 19.78
CA VAL A 72 -18.25 -6.58 19.74
C VAL A 72 -18.84 -7.84 20.35
N CYS A 73 -18.76 -8.94 19.62
CA CYS A 73 -19.17 -10.26 20.06
C CYS A 73 -17.96 -11.11 20.46
N TYR A 74 -18.11 -11.90 21.53
CA TYR A 74 -17.07 -12.79 22.03
C TYR A 74 -17.56 -14.25 22.01
N PRO A 75 -17.57 -14.94 20.85
CA PRO A 75 -18.08 -16.30 20.75
C PRO A 75 -17.24 -17.33 21.52
N LYS A 76 -15.94 -17.05 21.75
CA LYS A 76 -15.00 -17.88 22.53
C LYS A 76 -14.00 -16.97 23.23
N ARG A 77 -13.36 -17.43 24.30
CA ARG A 77 -12.37 -16.64 25.08
C ARG A 77 -11.18 -16.14 24.24
N SER A 78 -10.89 -16.79 23.11
CA SER A 78 -9.79 -16.46 22.20
C SER A 78 -10.21 -15.64 20.97
N ALA A 79 -11.48 -15.26 20.84
CA ALA A 79 -11.99 -14.61 19.64
C ALA A 79 -12.90 -13.44 19.99
N ALA A 80 -12.58 -12.26 19.45
CA ALA A 80 -13.42 -11.07 19.46
C ALA A 80 -13.78 -10.74 18.01
N VAL A 81 -15.06 -10.50 17.74
CA VAL A 81 -15.57 -10.14 16.42
C VAL A 81 -16.28 -8.81 16.53
N ILE A 82 -15.77 -7.80 15.83
CA ILE A 82 -16.44 -6.51 15.70
C ILE A 82 -17.68 -6.73 14.83
N LYS A 83 -18.88 -6.51 15.38
CA LYS A 83 -20.15 -6.65 14.68
C LYS A 83 -20.59 -5.34 14.02
N GLU A 84 -20.33 -4.22 14.69
CA GLU A 84 -20.70 -2.90 14.22
C GLU A 84 -19.57 -1.92 14.48
N ALA A 85 -19.14 -1.22 13.44
CA ALA A 85 -18.20 -0.13 13.53
C ALA A 85 -18.44 0.91 12.44
N TYR A 86 -18.11 2.16 12.75
CA TYR A 86 -18.20 3.30 11.84
C TYR A 86 -16.82 3.86 11.55
N PHE A 87 -16.55 4.24 10.30
CA PHE A 87 -15.32 4.97 9.99
C PHE A 87 -15.36 6.37 10.61
N LYS A 88 -14.24 6.78 11.19
CA LYS A 88 -14.05 8.17 11.62
C LYS A 88 -13.24 8.93 10.58
N GLN A 89 -13.48 10.23 10.50
CA GLN A 89 -12.58 11.12 9.77
C GLN A 89 -11.22 11.13 10.48
N ALA A 90 -10.15 10.90 9.71
CA ALA A 90 -8.79 11.06 10.22
C ALA A 90 -8.51 12.54 10.49
N SER A 91 -7.96 12.84 11.67
CA SER A 91 -7.53 14.19 12.07
C SER A 91 -6.03 14.42 11.95
N THR A 92 -5.28 13.39 11.55
CA THR A 92 -3.82 13.41 11.46
C THR A 92 -3.36 12.78 10.16
N THR A 93 -2.12 13.05 9.79
CA THR A 93 -1.38 12.39 8.72
C THR A 93 -1.29 10.87 8.87
N ASP A 94 -1.08 10.19 7.74
CA ASP A 94 -1.03 8.73 7.66
C ASP A 94 0.24 8.09 8.27
N TYR A 95 1.40 8.77 8.32
CA TYR A 95 2.66 8.18 8.80
C TYR A 95 3.34 9.01 9.88
N ASN A 96 3.89 8.34 10.88
CA ASN A 96 4.74 8.98 11.89
C ASN A 96 5.84 8.05 12.39
N GLY A 97 6.81 8.63 13.09
CA GLY A 97 7.94 7.88 13.61
C GLY A 97 9.01 8.72 14.27
N VAL A 98 10.17 8.09 14.45
CA VAL A 98 11.37 8.70 15.02
C VAL A 98 12.60 8.39 14.18
N TYR A 99 13.43 9.40 13.99
CA TYR A 99 14.75 9.28 13.37
C TYR A 99 15.74 10.12 14.16
N ARG A 100 16.82 9.48 14.64
CA ARG A 100 17.88 10.14 15.43
C ARG A 100 17.34 11.03 16.57
N GLY A 101 16.34 10.53 17.30
CA GLY A 101 15.72 11.25 18.42
C GLY A 101 14.75 12.37 18.04
N HIS A 102 14.47 12.59 16.76
CA HIS A 102 13.54 13.61 16.28
C HIS A 102 12.25 12.98 15.78
N TYR A 103 11.13 13.65 16.05
CA TYR A 103 9.82 13.25 15.55
C TYR A 103 9.72 13.46 14.04
N ILE A 104 9.23 12.45 13.33
CA ILE A 104 8.91 12.50 11.91
C ILE A 104 7.41 12.30 11.75
N ASP A 105 6.81 13.11 10.88
CA ASP A 105 5.40 13.07 10.53
C ASP A 105 5.25 13.47 9.06
N PHE A 106 4.62 12.61 8.26
CA PHE A 106 4.40 12.89 6.85
C PHE A 106 3.13 12.23 6.30
N GLU A 107 2.68 12.79 5.19
CA GLU A 107 1.54 12.32 4.42
C GLU A 107 2.02 11.90 3.03
N ALA A 108 1.37 10.91 2.44
CA ALA A 108 1.73 10.41 1.11
C ALA A 108 0.49 10.26 0.24
N LYS A 109 0.44 11.01 -0.85
CA LYS A 109 -0.68 11.02 -1.79
C LYS A 109 -0.13 10.92 -3.22
N GLU A 110 -0.80 10.12 -4.05
CA GLU A 110 -0.46 9.96 -5.46
C GLU A 110 -1.62 10.48 -6.34
N THR A 111 -1.27 10.97 -7.53
CA THR A 111 -2.25 11.33 -8.56
C THR A 111 -1.78 10.82 -9.91
N ARG A 112 -2.74 10.45 -10.76
CA ARG A 112 -2.46 10.12 -12.17
C ARG A 112 -2.45 11.36 -13.06
N ASN A 113 -2.90 12.50 -12.55
CA ASN A 113 -2.91 13.73 -13.30
C ASN A 113 -1.46 14.17 -13.55
N ARG A 114 -1.11 14.30 -14.83
CA ARG A 114 0.24 14.67 -15.28
C ARG A 114 0.51 16.17 -15.20
N SER A 115 -0.53 17.00 -15.24
CA SER A 115 -0.40 18.46 -15.35
C SER A 115 -0.55 19.18 -14.02
N SER A 116 -1.24 18.59 -13.05
CA SER A 116 -1.43 19.21 -11.74
C SER A 116 -1.69 18.19 -10.64
N PHE A 117 -1.38 18.59 -9.40
CA PHE A 117 -1.73 17.86 -8.20
C PHE A 117 -3.03 18.46 -7.61
N PRO A 118 -4.16 17.73 -7.61
CA PRO A 118 -5.39 18.21 -7.00
C PRO A 118 -5.24 18.40 -5.48
N LEU A 119 -5.74 19.52 -4.94
CA LEU A 119 -5.65 19.84 -3.51
C LEU A 119 -6.98 19.65 -2.76
N ASN A 120 -7.96 19.01 -3.41
CA ASN A 120 -9.34 18.90 -2.95
C ASN A 120 -9.64 17.54 -2.33
#